data_AF-A0A2V9F907-F1
#
_entry.id   AF-A0A2V9F907-F1
#
_cell.length_a   1.000
_cell.length_b   1.000
_cell.length_c   1.000
_cell.angle_alpha   90.00
_cell.angle_beta   90.00
_cell.angle_gamma   90.00
#
_symmetry.space_group_name_H-M   'P 1'
#
loop_
_entity.id
_entity.type
_entity.pdbx_description
1 polymer ?
#
loop_
_entity_poly.entity_id
_entity_poly.type
_entity_poly.pdbx_seq_one_letter_code
_entity_poly.pdbx_strand_id
1 'polypeptide(L)'
;MAHLNLTMIHPFSDGNGRMARCLQTLVLAIKGIVDPTFCSIEEYLGKNTQDYYDILAEVGRGKWNPQRDTRPWIRFNLTAHYRQAGTVLRRSVIIKKLWDELEREVARKNLPDRVIGAVADAAMGFRVRSATYRHFAEVSKVVASRDLRAAVESGLLVPTGERRGRIYRASEEIRAIAVKIHGSEPKGIPDPFQKGVTLIS
;
A
#
# COMPACT_ATOMS: atom_id res chain seq x y z
N MET A 1 -16.71 -15.01 -8.45
CA MET A 1 -17.10 -15.87 -9.60
C MET A 1 -17.05 -15.16 -10.94
N ALA A 2 -17.46 -13.89 -11.05
CA ALA A 2 -17.46 -13.15 -12.32
C ALA A 2 -16.11 -13.18 -13.06
N HIS A 3 -15.00 -12.97 -12.32
CA HIS A 3 -13.64 -13.11 -12.83
C HIS A 3 -13.42 -14.47 -13.53
N LEU A 4 -13.54 -15.57 -12.78
CA LEU A 4 -13.29 -16.92 -13.29
C LEU A 4 -14.09 -17.20 -14.57
N ASN A 5 -15.38 -16.86 -14.57
CA ASN A 5 -16.23 -17.11 -15.74
C ASN A 5 -15.76 -16.31 -16.96
N LEU A 6 -15.44 -15.03 -16.82
CA LEU A 6 -14.97 -14.23 -17.96
C LEU A 6 -13.61 -14.72 -18.48
N THR A 7 -12.69 -15.07 -17.57
CA THR A 7 -11.39 -15.64 -17.95
C THR A 7 -11.54 -16.96 -18.71
N MET A 8 -12.47 -17.82 -18.30
CA MET A 8 -12.68 -19.14 -18.91
C MET A 8 -13.50 -19.11 -20.21
N ILE A 9 -14.48 -18.20 -20.32
CA ILE A 9 -15.24 -18.00 -21.56
C ILE A 9 -14.36 -17.34 -22.62
N HIS A 10 -13.46 -16.44 -22.21
CA HIS A 10 -12.50 -15.75 -23.07
C HIS A 10 -13.14 -15.09 -24.32
N PRO A 11 -14.14 -14.20 -24.14
CA PRO A 11 -14.98 -13.71 -25.25
C PRO A 11 -14.29 -12.69 -26.17
N PHE A 12 -13.16 -12.11 -25.76
CA PHE A 12 -12.46 -11.09 -26.55
C PHE A 12 -11.21 -11.67 -27.22
N SER A 13 -10.76 -11.06 -28.32
CA SER A 13 -9.51 -11.42 -29.00
C SER A 13 -8.26 -11.11 -28.18
N ASP A 14 -8.31 -10.08 -27.34
CA ASP A 14 -7.28 -9.73 -26.34
C ASP A 14 -7.95 -9.07 -25.12
N GLY A 15 -7.23 -9.00 -24.00
CA GLY A 15 -7.62 -8.22 -22.83
C GLY A 15 -8.52 -8.95 -21.84
N ASN A 16 -8.83 -10.23 -22.04
CA ASN A 16 -9.71 -11.00 -21.15
C ASN A 16 -9.28 -10.95 -19.68
N GLY A 17 -7.99 -11.10 -19.39
CA GLY A 17 -7.48 -11.01 -18.01
C GLY A 17 -7.66 -9.62 -17.39
N ARG A 18 -7.45 -8.55 -18.16
CA ARG A 18 -7.71 -7.16 -17.71
C ARG A 18 -9.20 -6.95 -17.44
N MET A 19 -10.06 -7.40 -18.36
CA MET A 19 -11.51 -7.31 -18.22
C MET A 19 -12.06 -8.14 -17.05
N ALA A 20 -11.51 -9.33 -16.80
CA ALA A 20 -11.96 -10.19 -15.71
C ALA A 20 -11.68 -9.56 -14.34
N ARG A 21 -10.52 -8.91 -14.21
CA ARG A 21 -10.10 -8.16 -13.02
C ARG A 21 -10.96 -6.91 -12.82
N CYS A 22 -11.16 -6.10 -13.87
CA CYS A 22 -12.09 -4.97 -13.82
C CYS A 22 -13.51 -5.40 -13.42
N LEU A 23 -14.00 -6.51 -13.97
CA LEU A 23 -15.33 -7.03 -13.66
C LEU A 23 -15.43 -7.51 -12.21
N GLN A 24 -14.39 -8.15 -11.66
CA GLN A 24 -14.34 -8.51 -10.25
C GLN A 24 -14.50 -7.28 -9.36
N THR A 25 -13.67 -6.26 -9.59
CA THR A 25 -13.69 -5.02 -8.84
C THR A 25 -15.06 -4.34 -8.93
N LEU A 26 -15.63 -4.27 -10.13
CA LEU A 26 -16.96 -3.70 -10.36
C LEU A 26 -18.06 -4.45 -9.59
N VAL A 27 -18.05 -5.78 -9.61
CA VAL A 27 -19.04 -6.59 -8.88
C VAL A 27 -18.95 -6.34 -7.37
N LEU A 28 -17.75 -6.22 -6.81
CA LEU A 28 -17.56 -5.91 -5.39
C LEU A 28 -18.01 -4.47 -5.07
N ALA A 29 -17.71 -3.51 -5.94
CA ALA A 29 -18.15 -2.13 -5.80
C ALA A 29 -19.67 -1.98 -5.81
N ILE A 30 -20.37 -2.62 -6.76
CA ILE A 30 -21.84 -2.64 -6.83
C ILE A 30 -22.45 -3.25 -5.56
N LYS A 31 -21.75 -4.19 -4.91
CA LYS A 31 -22.18 -4.81 -3.65
C LYS A 31 -21.79 -4.03 -2.40
N GLY A 32 -21.34 -2.79 -2.54
CA GLY A 32 -21.05 -1.88 -1.43
C GLY A 32 -19.61 -1.93 -0.91
N ILE A 33 -18.74 -2.75 -1.49
CA ILE A 33 -17.30 -2.74 -1.19
C ILE A 33 -16.65 -1.74 -2.15
N VAL A 34 -16.68 -0.46 -1.81
CA VAL A 34 -16.34 0.63 -2.75
C VAL A 34 -14.90 1.11 -2.64
N ASP A 35 -14.26 0.96 -1.48
CA ASP A 35 -12.90 1.44 -1.31
C ASP A 35 -11.93 0.59 -2.16
N PRO A 36 -11.13 1.22 -3.05
CA PRO A 36 -10.21 0.55 -3.98
C PRO A 36 -9.30 -0.48 -3.31
N THR A 37 -8.96 -0.23 -2.06
CA THR A 37 -8.08 -1.05 -1.24
C THR A 37 -8.70 -2.41 -0.93
N PHE A 38 -10.03 -2.49 -0.83
CA PHE A 38 -10.76 -3.71 -0.48
C PHE A 38 -11.45 -4.37 -1.68
N CYS A 39 -11.76 -3.61 -2.73
CA CYS A 39 -12.46 -4.14 -3.90
C CYS A 39 -11.53 -4.69 -5.01
N SER A 40 -10.23 -4.45 -4.92
CA SER A 40 -9.21 -4.96 -5.85
C SER A 40 -8.28 -5.97 -5.17
N ILE A 41 -7.77 -6.96 -5.92
CA ILE A 41 -6.69 -7.89 -5.46
C ILE A 41 -5.44 -7.83 -6.34
N GLU A 42 -5.29 -6.79 -7.16
CA GLU A 42 -4.19 -6.69 -8.14
C GLU A 42 -2.80 -6.76 -7.52
N GLU A 43 -2.58 -6.11 -6.37
CA GLU A 43 -1.29 -6.17 -5.66
C GLU A 43 -0.96 -7.63 -5.26
N TYR A 44 -1.97 -8.39 -4.85
CA TYR A 44 -1.81 -9.80 -4.53
C TYR A 44 -1.50 -10.63 -5.79
N LEU A 45 -2.26 -10.44 -6.87
CA LEU A 45 -2.05 -11.18 -8.11
C LEU A 45 -0.67 -10.91 -8.74
N GLY A 46 -0.19 -9.66 -8.68
CA GLY A 46 1.14 -9.29 -9.16
C GLY A 46 2.28 -9.94 -8.37
N LYS A 47 2.07 -10.24 -7.09
CA LYS A 47 3.04 -10.95 -6.24
C LYS A 47 2.93 -12.48 -6.34
N ASN A 48 1.76 -12.99 -6.72
CA ASN A 48 1.44 -14.42 -6.76
C ASN A 48 0.97 -14.83 -8.17
N THR A 49 1.66 -14.36 -9.20
CA THR A 49 1.23 -14.52 -10.60
C THR A 49 1.22 -15.98 -11.04
N GLN A 50 2.21 -16.77 -10.62
CA GLN A 50 2.25 -18.19 -10.95
C GLN A 50 1.08 -18.94 -10.30
N ASP A 51 0.89 -18.80 -8.98
CA ASP A 51 -0.22 -19.40 -8.25
C ASP A 51 -1.58 -19.04 -8.86
N TYR A 52 -1.75 -17.80 -9.31
CA TYR A 52 -2.96 -17.35 -10.00
C TYR A 52 -3.21 -18.15 -11.29
N TYR A 53 -2.19 -18.32 -12.14
CA TYR A 53 -2.33 -19.10 -13.36
C TYR A 53 -2.51 -20.59 -13.08
N ASP A 54 -1.85 -21.13 -12.06
CA ASP A 54 -1.96 -22.54 -11.67
C ASP A 54 -3.38 -22.87 -11.20
N ILE A 55 -3.98 -22.04 -10.35
CA ILE A 55 -5.37 -22.22 -9.89
C ILE A 55 -6.36 -22.09 -11.06
N LEU A 56 -6.12 -21.17 -12.00
CA LEU A 56 -6.94 -21.06 -13.20
C LEU A 56 -6.81 -22.31 -14.09
N ALA A 57 -5.60 -22.85 -14.26
CA ALA A 57 -5.39 -24.08 -15.02
C ALA A 57 -6.06 -25.29 -14.35
N GLU A 58 -5.96 -25.40 -13.02
CA GLU A 58 -6.59 -26.46 -12.22
C GLU A 58 -8.12 -26.48 -12.39
N VAL A 59 -8.77 -25.34 -12.17
CA VAL A 59 -10.23 -25.21 -12.25
C VAL A 59 -10.70 -25.23 -13.71
N GLY A 60 -9.91 -24.60 -14.58
CA GLY A 60 -10.21 -24.34 -15.97
C GLY A 60 -9.93 -25.51 -16.92
N ARG A 61 -9.06 -26.47 -16.58
CA ARG A 61 -8.70 -27.66 -17.39
C ARG A 61 -8.85 -27.46 -18.91
N GLY A 62 -8.30 -26.35 -19.42
CA GLY A 62 -8.32 -25.95 -20.83
C GLY A 62 -9.66 -25.50 -21.45
N LYS A 63 -10.80 -25.54 -20.76
CA LYS A 63 -12.10 -25.07 -21.27
C LYS A 63 -13.11 -24.72 -20.17
N TRP A 64 -14.00 -23.76 -20.43
CA TRP A 64 -15.12 -23.45 -19.54
C TRP A 64 -16.05 -24.66 -19.33
N ASN A 65 -16.46 -24.88 -18.08
CA ASN A 65 -17.45 -25.88 -17.71
C ASN A 65 -18.10 -25.45 -16.37
N PRO A 66 -19.41 -25.15 -16.34
CA PRO A 66 -20.09 -24.65 -15.15
C PRO A 66 -20.33 -25.72 -14.06
N GLN A 67 -20.18 -27.00 -14.37
CA GLN A 67 -20.32 -28.10 -13.40
C GLN A 67 -19.03 -28.40 -12.63
N ARG A 68 -17.91 -27.73 -12.95
CA ARG A 68 -16.64 -27.98 -12.27
C ARG A 68 -16.61 -27.42 -10.85
N ASP A 69 -15.85 -28.10 -10.01
CA ASP A 69 -15.55 -27.61 -8.68
C ASP A 69 -14.70 -26.34 -8.75
N THR A 70 -15.23 -25.26 -8.17
CA THR A 70 -14.58 -23.95 -8.12
C THR A 70 -14.10 -23.58 -6.72
N ARG A 71 -14.18 -24.51 -5.75
CA ARG A 71 -13.69 -24.31 -4.39
C ARG A 71 -12.21 -23.85 -4.35
N PRO A 72 -11.28 -24.40 -5.16
CA PRO A 72 -9.89 -23.91 -5.18
C PRO A 72 -9.80 -22.42 -5.57
N TRP A 73 -10.54 -22.01 -6.60
CA TRP A 73 -10.62 -20.61 -7.03
C TRP A 73 -11.21 -19.69 -5.96
N ILE A 74 -12.29 -20.12 -5.30
CA ILE A 74 -12.94 -19.36 -4.23
C ILE A 74 -11.97 -19.19 -3.05
N ARG A 75 -11.30 -20.27 -2.64
CA ARG A 75 -10.28 -20.24 -1.57
C ARG A 75 -9.14 -19.28 -1.92
N PHE A 76 -8.63 -19.35 -3.14
CA PHE A 76 -7.57 -18.45 -3.62
C PHE A 76 -8.01 -16.97 -3.53
N ASN A 77 -9.22 -16.64 -4.00
CA ASN A 77 -9.73 -15.27 -3.98
C ASN A 77 -9.96 -14.74 -2.56
N LEU A 78 -10.57 -15.55 -1.69
CA LEU A 78 -10.79 -15.15 -0.30
C LEU A 78 -9.47 -14.96 0.44
N THR A 79 -8.47 -15.81 0.17
CA THR A 79 -7.12 -15.66 0.70
C THR A 79 -6.47 -14.37 0.21
N ALA A 80 -6.61 -14.03 -1.07
CA ALA A 80 -6.10 -12.79 -1.65
C ALA A 80 -6.71 -11.55 -0.97
N HIS A 81 -8.05 -11.49 -0.86
CA HIS A 81 -8.73 -10.37 -0.19
C HIS A 81 -8.36 -10.26 1.28
N TYR A 82 -8.31 -11.38 2.00
CA TYR A 82 -7.92 -11.40 3.42
C TYR A 82 -6.49 -10.89 3.63
N ARG A 83 -5.53 -11.39 2.83
CA ARG A 83 -4.13 -10.97 2.92
C ARG A 83 -3.94 -9.50 2.53
N GLN A 84 -4.73 -9.01 1.57
CA GLN A 84 -4.71 -7.59 1.21
C GLN A 84 -5.27 -6.71 2.32
N ALA A 85 -6.42 -7.06 2.90
CA ALA A 85 -6.99 -6.36 4.05
C ALA A 85 -6.01 -6.33 5.24
N GLY A 86 -5.38 -7.47 5.55
CA GLY A 86 -4.35 -7.53 6.58
C GLY A 86 -3.11 -6.68 6.28
N THR A 87 -2.69 -6.63 5.01
CA THR A 87 -1.57 -5.76 4.59
C THR A 87 -1.89 -4.30 4.83
N VAL A 88 -3.14 -3.90 4.59
CA VAL A 88 -3.63 -2.53 4.75
C VAL A 88 -3.71 -2.16 6.22
N LEU A 89 -4.31 -3.02 7.05
CA LEU A 89 -4.34 -2.84 8.50
C LEU A 89 -2.93 -2.69 9.07
N ARG A 90 -2.01 -3.58 8.66
CA ARG A 90 -0.60 -3.49 9.04
C ARG A 90 0.03 -2.17 8.63
N ARG A 91 -0.18 -1.71 7.38
CA ARG A 91 0.33 -0.41 6.89
C ARG A 91 -0.23 0.74 7.73
N SER A 92 -1.52 0.73 8.07
CA SER A 92 -2.14 1.74 8.92
C SER A 92 -1.53 1.80 10.32
N VAL A 93 -1.26 0.64 10.94
CA VAL A 93 -0.58 0.57 12.24
C VAL A 93 0.83 1.13 12.17
N ILE A 94 1.59 0.77 11.13
CA ILE A 94 2.96 1.29 10.91
C ILE A 94 2.94 2.81 10.75
N ILE A 95 2.05 3.33 9.90
CA ILE A 95 1.93 4.77 9.64
C ILE A 95 1.58 5.51 10.93
N LYS A 96 0.63 4.99 11.72
CA LYS A 96 0.27 5.58 13.01
C LYS A 96 1.46 5.64 13.97
N LYS A 97 2.14 4.50 14.19
CA LYS A 97 3.32 4.45 15.07
C LYS A 97 4.44 5.38 14.60
N LEU A 98 4.64 5.46 13.29
CA LEU A 98 5.63 6.35 12.70
C LEU A 98 5.25 7.81 12.95
N TRP A 99 3.99 8.18 12.74
CA TRP A 99 3.50 9.53 12.98
C TRP A 99 3.70 9.95 14.44
N ASP A 100 3.29 9.10 15.39
CA ASP A 100 3.41 9.36 16.83
C ASP A 100 4.88 9.60 17.24
N GLU A 101 5.83 8.84 16.68
CA GLU A 101 7.26 9.02 17.00
C GLU A 101 7.85 10.27 16.34
N LEU A 102 7.46 10.56 15.09
CA LEU A 102 7.93 11.76 14.39
C LEU A 102 7.38 13.04 15.00
N GLU A 103 6.17 13.03 15.52
CA GLU A 103 5.60 14.14 16.30
C GLU A 103 6.47 14.46 17.53
N ARG A 104 6.93 13.43 18.26
CA ARG A 104 7.86 13.60 19.39
C ARG A 104 9.20 14.18 18.96
N GLU A 105 9.76 13.72 17.84
CA GLU A 105 11.03 14.24 17.31
C GLU A 105 10.89 15.72 16.89
N VAL A 106 9.82 16.06 16.16
CA VAL A 106 9.54 17.44 15.75
C VAL A 106 9.36 18.35 16.96
N ALA A 107 8.58 17.93 17.95
CA ALA A 107 8.38 18.67 19.19
C ALA A 107 9.69 18.86 19.98
N ARG A 108 10.51 17.80 20.12
CA ARG A 108 11.81 17.86 20.81
C ARG A 108 12.77 18.87 20.17
N LYS A 109 12.67 19.07 18.86
CA LYS A 109 13.49 20.05 18.11
C LYS A 109 12.84 21.44 18.06
N ASN A 110 11.74 21.67 18.77
CA ASN A 110 10.97 22.92 18.76
C ASN A 110 10.56 23.37 17.35
N LEU A 111 10.23 22.41 16.49
CA LEU A 111 9.75 22.68 15.14
C LEU A 111 8.22 22.75 15.12
N PRO A 112 7.62 23.48 14.17
CA PRO A 112 6.17 23.50 14.01
C PRO A 112 5.61 22.15 13.56
N ASP A 113 4.45 21.73 14.08
CA ASP A 113 3.79 20.45 13.75
C ASP A 113 3.56 20.22 12.26
N ARG A 114 3.32 21.30 11.49
CA ARG A 114 3.18 21.21 10.02
C ARG A 114 4.41 20.62 9.32
N VAL A 115 5.59 20.58 9.96
CA VAL A 115 6.80 19.94 9.45
C VAL A 115 6.71 18.41 9.48
N ILE A 116 5.87 17.83 10.35
CA ILE A 116 5.73 16.37 10.50
C ILE A 116 5.43 15.71 9.16
N GLY A 117 4.56 16.30 8.33
CA GLY A 117 4.24 15.74 7.00
C GLY A 117 5.46 15.59 6.09
N ALA A 118 6.38 16.58 6.08
CA ALA A 118 7.63 16.47 5.33
C ALA A 118 8.55 15.38 5.91
N VAL A 119 8.65 15.30 7.23
CA VAL A 119 9.51 14.29 7.88
C VAL A 119 8.94 12.88 7.66
N ALA A 120 7.61 12.72 7.71
CA ALA A 120 6.91 11.47 7.46
C ALA A 120 7.07 11.00 6.01
N ASP A 121 6.88 11.89 5.03
CA ASP A 121 7.15 11.59 3.62
C ASP A 121 8.59 11.10 3.42
N ALA A 122 9.54 11.82 4.02
CA ALA A 122 10.95 11.50 3.94
C ALA A 122 11.27 10.15 4.61
N ALA A 123 10.67 9.86 5.76
CA ALA A 123 10.79 8.61 6.51
C ALA A 123 10.25 7.40 5.73
N MET A 124 9.16 7.60 4.98
CA MET A 124 8.59 6.62 4.05
C MET A 124 9.41 6.46 2.76
N GLY A 125 10.51 7.20 2.61
CA GLY A 125 11.43 7.11 1.49
C GLY A 125 11.10 8.02 0.31
N PHE A 126 10.05 8.85 0.42
CA PHE A 126 9.71 9.83 -0.61
C PHE A 126 10.74 10.97 -0.68
N ARG A 127 10.84 11.59 -1.85
CA ARG A 127 11.66 12.79 -2.06
C ARG A 127 10.79 14.01 -1.78
N VAL A 128 11.07 14.70 -0.68
CA VAL A 128 10.33 15.92 -0.35
C VAL A 128 10.82 17.07 -1.20
N ARG A 129 9.88 17.82 -1.78
CA ARG A 129 10.14 19.05 -2.53
C ARG A 129 9.42 20.20 -1.87
N SER A 130 10.01 21.39 -1.93
CA SER A 130 9.39 22.60 -1.38
C SER A 130 8.01 22.88 -1.97
N ALA A 131 7.80 22.64 -3.27
CA ALA A 131 6.50 22.83 -3.92
C ALA A 131 5.42 21.92 -3.31
N THR A 132 5.73 20.63 -3.14
CA THR A 132 4.84 19.63 -2.55
C THR A 132 4.56 19.96 -1.09
N TYR A 133 5.59 20.26 -0.29
CA TYR A 133 5.43 20.65 1.11
C TYR A 133 4.55 21.89 1.28
N ARG A 134 4.75 22.93 0.46
CA ARG A 134 3.92 24.15 0.51
C ARG A 134 2.45 23.89 0.30
N HIS A 135 2.13 22.98 -0.63
CA HIS A 135 0.75 22.63 -0.93
C HIS A 135 0.10 21.91 0.25
N PHE A 136 0.78 20.88 0.80
CA PHE A 136 0.24 20.11 1.91
C PHE A 136 0.20 20.87 3.24
N ALA A 137 1.21 21.69 3.53
CA ALA A 137 1.27 22.49 4.75
C ALA A 137 0.53 23.83 4.61
N GLU A 138 -0.02 24.15 3.43
CA GLU A 138 -0.72 25.41 3.13
C GLU A 138 0.08 26.67 3.48
N VAL A 139 1.37 26.67 3.18
CA VAL A 139 2.29 27.78 3.53
C VAL A 139 2.89 28.51 2.33
N SER A 140 3.27 29.76 2.57
CA SER A 140 4.02 30.56 1.60
C SER A 140 5.40 29.96 1.30
N LYS A 141 6.00 30.35 0.17
CA LYS A 141 7.35 29.90 -0.21
C LYS A 141 8.41 30.26 0.84
N VAL A 142 8.25 31.42 1.48
CA VAL A 142 9.18 31.91 2.51
C VAL A 142 9.09 31.03 3.75
N VAL A 143 7.87 30.75 4.24
CA VAL A 143 7.65 29.88 5.39
C VAL A 143 8.14 28.46 5.11
N ALA A 144 7.84 27.90 3.93
CA ALA A 144 8.36 26.59 3.55
C ALA A 144 9.88 26.51 3.49
N SER A 145 10.54 27.56 3.01
CA SER A 145 12.00 27.59 2.96
C SER A 145 12.61 27.65 4.36
N ARG A 146 11.97 28.38 5.29
CA ARG A 146 12.36 28.44 6.70
C ARG A 146 12.17 27.09 7.38
N ASP A 147 10.98 26.51 7.26
CA ASP A 147 10.62 25.25 7.91
C ASP A 147 11.53 24.10 7.45
N LEU A 148 11.73 23.94 6.12
CA LEU A 148 12.59 22.89 5.58
C LEU A 148 14.07 23.10 5.92
N ARG A 149 14.52 24.36 6.05
CA ARG A 149 15.87 24.65 6.53
C ARG A 149 16.02 24.25 8.01
N ALA A 150 15.07 24.63 8.85
CA ALA A 150 15.07 24.27 10.26
C ALA A 150 15.03 22.75 10.48
N ALA A 151 14.26 22.02 9.65
CA ALA A 151 14.25 20.56 9.66
C ALA A 151 15.60 19.93 9.24
N VAL A 152 16.38 20.60 8.38
CA VAL A 152 17.75 20.18 8.05
C VAL A 152 18.72 20.50 9.19
N GLU A 153 18.68 21.72 9.72
CA GLU A 153 19.56 22.18 10.80
C GLU A 153 19.37 21.37 12.09
N SER A 154 18.15 20.90 12.35
CA SER A 154 17.81 20.03 13.49
C SER A 154 18.16 18.55 13.30
N GLY A 155 18.60 18.16 12.10
CA GLY A 155 19.01 16.79 11.78
C GLY A 155 17.86 15.85 11.38
N LEU A 156 16.64 16.34 11.12
CA LEU A 156 15.51 15.49 10.69
C LEU A 156 15.54 15.20 9.19
N LEU A 157 16.04 16.15 8.39
CA LEU A 157 16.12 16.03 6.93
C LEU A 157 17.54 16.26 6.42
N VAL A 158 17.84 15.65 5.27
CA VAL A 158 19.09 15.83 4.53
C VAL A 158 18.76 16.42 3.16
N PRO A 159 19.30 17.61 2.82
CA PRO A 159 19.09 18.19 1.50
C PRO A 159 20.00 17.51 0.47
N THR A 160 19.52 17.40 -0.76
CA THR A 160 20.34 16.98 -1.91
C THR A 160 20.01 17.88 -3.10
N GLY A 161 21.05 18.29 -3.84
CA GLY A 161 20.91 19.20 -4.97
C GLY A 161 20.67 20.67 -4.58
N GLU A 162 20.54 21.51 -5.60
CA GLU A 162 20.54 22.96 -5.45
C GLU A 162 19.34 23.63 -6.13
N ARG A 163 19.00 24.84 -5.66
CA ARG A 163 17.96 25.72 -6.22
C ARG A 163 16.67 24.95 -6.53
N ARG A 164 16.22 24.94 -7.79
CA ARG A 164 14.99 24.26 -8.25
C ARG A 164 15.10 22.72 -8.20
N GLY A 165 16.30 22.17 -8.21
CA GLY A 165 16.56 20.74 -8.12
C GLY A 165 16.61 20.19 -6.69
N ARG A 166 16.56 21.06 -5.67
CA ARG A 166 16.70 20.64 -4.27
C ARG A 166 15.56 19.71 -3.85
N ILE A 167 15.95 18.56 -3.32
CA ILE A 167 15.07 17.59 -2.65
C ILE A 167 15.55 17.39 -1.22
N TYR A 168 14.66 16.93 -0.35
CA TYR A 168 14.97 16.57 1.02
C TYR A 168 14.62 15.10 1.24
N ARG A 169 15.47 14.40 1.99
CA ARG A 169 15.34 12.98 2.35
C ARG A 169 15.46 12.83 3.86
N ALA A 170 15.03 11.68 4.38
CA ALA A 170 15.21 11.39 5.80
C ALA A 170 16.69 11.37 6.15
N SER A 171 17.02 11.93 7.32
CA SER A 171 18.31 11.69 7.96
C SER A 171 18.44 10.23 8.40
N GLU A 172 19.64 9.84 8.84
CA GLU A 172 19.87 8.48 9.33
C GLU A 172 19.06 8.18 10.60
N GLU A 173 18.88 9.16 11.48
CA GLU A 173 18.04 9.06 12.69
C GLU A 173 16.58 8.75 12.32
N ILE A 174 16.01 9.52 11.40
CA ILE A 174 14.63 9.31 10.93
C ILE A 174 14.48 7.97 10.19
N ARG A 175 15.49 7.58 9.41
CA ARG A 175 15.51 6.27 8.75
C ARG A 175 15.55 5.14 9.76
N ALA A 176 16.34 5.25 10.81
CA ALA A 176 16.45 4.25 11.87
C ALA A 176 15.11 4.08 12.61
N ILE A 177 14.39 5.17 12.88
CA ILE A 177 13.03 5.13 13.45
C ILE A 177 12.09 4.35 12.53
N ALA A 178 12.06 4.70 11.23
CA ALA A 178 11.22 4.01 10.27
C ALA A 178 11.53 2.50 10.19
N VAL A 179 12.81 2.13 10.10
CA VAL A 179 13.25 0.73 10.06
C VAL A 179 12.84 -0.03 11.33
N LYS A 180 13.01 0.57 12.51
CA LYS A 180 12.61 -0.02 13.80
C LYS A 180 11.11 -0.29 13.85
N ILE A 181 10.29 0.69 13.48
CA ILE A 181 8.83 0.56 13.49
C ILE A 181 8.38 -0.49 12.48
N HIS A 182 8.88 -0.44 11.25
CA HIS A 182 8.58 -1.44 10.22
C HIS A 182 8.98 -2.87 10.65
N GLY A 183 10.09 -3.01 11.38
CA GLY A 183 10.58 -4.28 11.92
C GLY A 183 9.78 -4.79 13.12
N SER A 184 9.13 -3.90 13.87
CA SER A 184 8.28 -4.27 15.02
C SER A 184 6.96 -4.93 14.63
N GLU A 185 6.51 -4.74 13.39
CA GLU A 185 5.24 -5.28 12.91
C GLU A 185 5.42 -6.65 12.24
N PRO A 186 4.66 -7.69 12.65
CA PRO A 186 4.78 -9.04 12.11
C PRO A 186 4.81 -9.05 10.59
N LYS A 187 5.71 -9.84 10.00
CA LYS A 187 5.77 -9.99 8.54
C LYS A 187 4.78 -11.05 8.09
N GLY A 188 4.02 -10.71 7.05
CA GLY A 188 3.09 -11.64 6.39
C GLY A 188 1.73 -11.71 7.06
N ILE A 189 0.72 -11.96 6.25
CA ILE A 189 -0.65 -12.23 6.70
C ILE A 189 -0.90 -13.73 6.47
N PRO A 190 -1.30 -14.49 7.50
CA PRO A 190 -1.43 -15.95 7.38
C PRO A 190 -2.48 -16.35 6.33
N ASP A 191 -2.43 -17.60 5.86
CA ASP A 191 -3.55 -18.19 5.12
C ASP A 191 -4.75 -18.31 6.09
N PRO A 192 -5.90 -17.67 5.83
CA PRO A 192 -7.07 -17.72 6.71
C PRO A 192 -7.69 -19.11 6.82
N PHE A 193 -7.33 -20.04 5.93
CA PHE A 193 -7.82 -21.41 5.92
C PHE A 193 -6.79 -22.43 6.44
N GLN A 194 -5.66 -21.97 7.00
CA GLN A 194 -4.73 -22.83 7.71
C GLN A 194 -5.29 -23.14 9.12
N LYS A 195 -5.21 -24.41 9.55
CA LYS A 195 -5.68 -24.81 10.89
C LYS A 195 -4.92 -24.06 11.98
N GLY A 196 -5.65 -23.57 12.99
CA GLY A 196 -5.08 -22.91 14.17
C GLY A 196 -4.74 -21.42 13.99
N VAL A 197 -5.17 -20.80 12.88
CA VAL A 197 -4.98 -19.36 12.65
C VAL A 197 -6.09 -18.55 13.32
N THR A 198 -5.73 -17.60 14.18
CA THR A 198 -6.64 -16.55 14.65
C THR A 198 -6.76 -15.49 13.56
N LEU A 199 -7.99 -15.19 13.14
CA LEU A 199 -8.24 -14.16 12.14
C LEU A 199 -7.89 -12.76 12.68
N ILE A 200 -7.41 -11.88 11.81
CA ILE A 200 -7.17 -10.48 12.14
C ILE A 200 -8.51 -9.85 12.55
N SER A 201 -8.60 -9.38 13.79
CA SER A 201 -9.75 -8.67 14.37
C SER A 201 -9.64 -7.17 14.13
#